data_AF-A0A2E7HQE0-F1
#
_entry.id   AF-A0A2E7HQE0-F1
#
_cell.length_a   1.000
_cell.length_b   1.000
_cell.length_c   1.000
_cell.angle_alpha   90.00
_cell.angle_beta   90.00
_cell.angle_gamma   90.00
#
_symmetry.space_group_name_H-M   'P 1'
#
loop_
_entity.id
_entity.type
_entity.pdbx_description
1 polymer ?
#
loop_
_entity_poly.entity_id
_entity_poly.type
_entity_poly.pdbx_seq_one_letter_code
_entity_poly.pdbx_strand_id
1 'polypeptide(L)'
;MIVLFKKVLKVFGDKHRNPINRAHAQIHLLVAREAVRRTRGALGPFALIFVVAHQKPKEGECGKIPIDKRAPVASACLLRRYTGLRRNWVAWQQSVCSATMEYSVRQRMSLVLEADSTAEAIGAMRDAEIDHAFLLAHHISPTLLRAAKITPLQLKAHGTKSAAKLAELGFGPLHLLDEAWCAQCVAAYGAPNLLDEFLVTPNDAVVLAASSAITQLGVNLGILLLMCSENPCAAREVLAQYKHVRNVPPETLLETGLRAKDLQPLGYTKERIREDTRATDAQLSMLGF
;
A
#
# COMPACT_ATOMS: atom_id res chain seq x y z
N MET A 1 -10.86 -33.23 -18.87
CA MET A 1 -10.44 -32.39 -17.72
C MET A 1 -10.32 -33.17 -16.40
N ILE A 2 -11.34 -33.97 -16.02
CA ILE A 2 -11.35 -34.76 -14.77
C ILE A 2 -10.18 -35.78 -14.68
N VAL A 3 -9.77 -36.36 -15.80
CA VAL A 3 -8.63 -37.32 -15.87
C VAL A 3 -7.28 -36.64 -15.63
N LEU A 4 -7.09 -35.41 -16.15
CA LEU A 4 -5.86 -34.63 -15.93
C LEU A 4 -5.75 -34.18 -14.46
N PHE A 5 -6.88 -33.76 -13.88
CA PHE A 5 -6.97 -33.34 -12.48
C PHE A 5 -6.67 -34.50 -11.51
N LYS A 6 -7.16 -35.72 -11.81
CA LYS A 6 -6.83 -36.93 -11.03
C LYS A 6 -5.35 -37.30 -11.12
N LYS A 7 -4.70 -37.12 -12.28
CA LYS A 7 -3.24 -37.37 -12.44
C LYS A 7 -2.40 -36.37 -11.63
N VAL A 8 -2.74 -35.07 -11.66
CA VAL A 8 -2.02 -34.04 -10.88
C VAL A 8 -2.18 -34.28 -9.37
N LEU A 9 -3.38 -34.68 -8.92
CA LEU A 9 -3.62 -35.01 -7.51
C LEU A 9 -2.86 -36.27 -7.05
N LYS A 10 -2.71 -37.28 -7.92
CA LYS A 10 -1.94 -38.49 -7.60
C LYS A 10 -0.45 -38.16 -7.43
N VAL A 11 0.12 -37.31 -8.29
CA VAL A 11 1.51 -36.85 -8.19
C VAL A 11 1.77 -36.00 -6.95
N PHE A 12 0.80 -35.19 -6.51
CA PHE A 12 0.89 -34.41 -5.26
C PHE A 12 0.73 -35.28 -4.01
N GLY A 13 -0.06 -36.35 -4.07
CA GLY A 13 -0.31 -37.26 -2.95
C GLY A 13 0.91 -38.09 -2.54
N ASP A 14 1.75 -38.49 -3.51
CA ASP A 14 2.90 -39.38 -3.26
C ASP A 14 4.15 -38.63 -2.73
N LYS A 15 4.23 -37.30 -2.88
CA LYS A 15 5.41 -36.51 -2.52
C LYS A 15 5.44 -35.92 -1.10
N HIS A 16 4.36 -36.05 -0.32
CA HIS A 16 4.30 -35.48 1.04
C HIS A 16 3.91 -36.52 2.09
N ARG A 17 4.91 -37.20 2.69
CA ARG A 17 4.73 -38.08 3.86
C ARG A 17 4.67 -37.34 5.20
N ASN A 18 4.88 -36.02 5.22
CA ASN A 18 4.87 -35.24 6.44
C ASN A 18 3.47 -34.62 6.71
N PRO A 19 2.81 -34.89 7.86
CA PRO A 19 1.42 -34.52 8.12
C PRO A 19 1.15 -33.00 8.07
N ILE A 20 2.13 -32.15 8.40
CA ILE A 20 1.99 -30.69 8.35
C ILE A 20 1.85 -30.18 6.91
N ASN A 21 2.61 -30.76 5.98
CA ASN A 21 2.53 -30.39 4.56
C ASN A 21 1.21 -30.86 3.92
N ARG A 22 0.58 -31.91 4.45
CA ARG A 22 -0.74 -32.38 4.03
C ARG A 22 -1.85 -31.38 4.38
N ALA A 23 -1.82 -30.81 5.58
CA ALA A 23 -2.78 -29.81 6.01
C ALA A 23 -2.69 -28.52 5.15
N HIS A 24 -1.46 -28.05 4.88
CA HIS A 24 -1.24 -26.88 4.04
C HIS A 24 -1.69 -27.12 2.59
N ALA A 25 -1.40 -28.30 2.04
CA ALA A 25 -1.86 -28.69 0.70
C ALA A 25 -3.39 -28.79 0.62
N GLN A 26 -4.07 -29.27 1.68
CA GLN A 26 -5.53 -29.33 1.73
C GLN A 26 -6.19 -27.94 1.74
N ILE A 27 -5.61 -26.96 2.43
CA ILE A 27 -6.11 -25.58 2.45
C ILE A 27 -6.02 -24.95 1.05
N HIS A 28 -4.88 -25.09 0.37
CA HIS A 28 -4.74 -24.59 -1.00
C HIS A 28 -5.68 -25.28 -1.99
N LEU A 29 -5.96 -26.57 -1.80
CA LEU A 29 -6.94 -27.32 -2.59
C LEU A 29 -8.39 -26.86 -2.37
N LEU A 30 -8.74 -26.50 -1.14
CA LEU A 30 -10.05 -25.93 -0.79
C LEU A 30 -10.25 -24.55 -1.43
N VAL A 31 -9.23 -23.68 -1.35
CA VAL A 31 -9.26 -22.35 -1.98
C VAL A 31 -9.36 -22.47 -3.50
N ALA A 32 -8.61 -23.39 -4.12
CA ALA A 32 -8.69 -23.63 -5.56
C ALA A 32 -10.06 -24.18 -5.99
N ARG A 33 -10.66 -25.07 -5.20
CA ARG A 33 -12.02 -25.59 -5.46
C ARG A 33 -13.07 -24.50 -5.37
N GLU A 34 -12.99 -23.63 -4.38
CA GLU A 34 -13.94 -22.53 -4.19
C GLU A 34 -13.81 -21.47 -5.28
N ALA A 35 -12.58 -21.17 -5.72
CA ALA A 35 -12.31 -20.28 -6.86
C ALA A 35 -12.89 -20.83 -8.18
N VAL A 36 -12.76 -22.14 -8.43
CA VAL A 36 -13.36 -22.81 -9.61
C VAL A 36 -14.89 -22.83 -9.52
N ARG A 37 -15.45 -23.01 -8.31
CA ARG A 37 -16.91 -23.03 -8.09
C ARG A 37 -17.55 -21.66 -8.33
N ARG A 38 -16.87 -20.58 -7.92
CA ARG A 38 -17.35 -19.19 -8.07
C ARG A 38 -17.24 -18.66 -9.51
N THR A 39 -16.35 -19.20 -10.33
CA THR A 39 -16.08 -18.68 -11.68
C THR A 39 -16.92 -19.31 -12.81
N ARG A 40 -17.93 -20.14 -12.49
CA ARG A 40 -18.89 -20.76 -13.43
C ARG A 40 -18.39 -20.86 -14.88
N GLY A 41 -17.31 -21.61 -15.08
CA GLY A 41 -16.86 -22.09 -16.40
C GLY A 41 -16.05 -21.14 -17.30
N ALA A 42 -15.81 -19.88 -16.95
CA ALA A 42 -15.22 -18.93 -17.92
C ALA A 42 -13.68 -18.89 -18.00
N LEU A 43 -12.93 -19.41 -17.01
CA LEU A 43 -11.47 -19.23 -16.94
C LEU A 43 -10.71 -20.51 -16.54
N GLY A 44 -11.11 -21.64 -17.10
CA GLY A 44 -10.60 -22.99 -16.76
C GLY A 44 -9.07 -23.21 -16.81
N PRO A 45 -8.28 -22.62 -17.73
CA PRO A 45 -6.84 -22.91 -17.80
C PRO A 45 -5.95 -21.93 -17.02
N PHE A 46 -6.43 -20.75 -16.62
CA PHE A 46 -5.58 -19.70 -16.02
C PHE A 46 -5.39 -19.85 -14.51
N ALA A 47 -6.39 -20.35 -13.79
CA ALA A 47 -6.30 -20.54 -12.34
C ALA A 47 -5.30 -21.64 -11.94
N LEU A 48 -5.09 -22.64 -12.81
CA LEU A 48 -4.19 -23.77 -12.52
C LEU A 48 -2.70 -23.37 -12.62
N ILE A 49 -2.36 -22.39 -13.45
CA ILE A 49 -0.98 -21.91 -13.64
C ILE A 49 -0.54 -21.07 -12.43
N PHE A 50 -1.48 -20.37 -11.79
CA PHE A 50 -1.20 -19.49 -10.64
C PHE A 50 -0.74 -20.25 -9.40
N VAL A 51 -1.19 -21.49 -9.19
CA VAL A 51 -0.81 -22.31 -8.02
C VAL A 51 0.59 -22.92 -8.17
N VAL A 52 1.06 -23.16 -9.39
CA VAL A 52 2.40 -23.75 -9.63
C VAL A 52 3.50 -22.68 -9.52
N ALA A 53 3.21 -21.42 -9.80
CA ALA A 53 4.21 -20.34 -9.83
C ALA A 53 4.63 -19.81 -8.43
N HIS A 54 3.95 -20.20 -7.35
CA HIS A 54 4.20 -19.65 -6.01
C HIS A 54 5.13 -20.49 -5.10
N GLN A 55 5.70 -21.58 -5.59
CA GLN A 55 6.78 -22.26 -4.85
C GLN A 55 8.13 -21.59 -5.13
N LYS A 56 8.58 -20.76 -4.16
CA LYS A 56 9.97 -20.29 -4.11
C LYS A 56 10.93 -21.49 -4.16
N PRO A 57 11.97 -21.47 -5.01
CA PRO A 57 13.08 -22.40 -4.83
C PRO A 57 13.76 -22.12 -3.50
N LYS A 58 14.06 -23.17 -2.73
CA LYS A 58 14.90 -23.09 -1.53
C LYS A 58 16.32 -22.71 -1.99
N GLU A 59 16.78 -21.55 -1.56
CA GLU A 59 18.19 -21.16 -1.67
C GLU A 59 19.01 -22.05 -0.71
N GLY A 60 20.01 -22.74 -1.24
CA GLY A 60 20.98 -23.49 -0.43
C GLY A 60 21.24 -24.91 -0.89
N GLU A 61 21.73 -25.10 -2.12
CA GLU A 61 22.56 -26.25 -2.50
C GLU A 61 23.36 -25.88 -3.76
N CYS A 62 24.57 -25.36 -3.54
CA CYS A 62 25.54 -25.08 -4.60
C CYS A 62 26.24 -26.40 -4.97
N GLY A 63 25.53 -27.26 -5.71
CA GLY A 63 26.07 -28.46 -6.32
C GLY A 63 26.23 -28.26 -7.82
N LYS A 64 27.45 -28.44 -8.34
CA LYS A 64 27.81 -28.29 -9.76
C LYS A 64 26.86 -29.11 -10.66
N ILE A 65 26.08 -28.43 -11.50
CA ILE A 65 25.31 -29.04 -12.60
C ILE A 65 26.00 -28.63 -13.92
N PRO A 66 26.25 -29.56 -14.86
CA PRO A 66 26.89 -29.24 -16.12
C PRO A 66 26.00 -28.36 -17.00
N ILE A 67 26.60 -27.32 -17.58
CA ILE A 67 25.95 -26.35 -18.46
C ILE A 67 25.69 -27.03 -19.81
N ASP A 68 24.44 -27.42 -20.07
CA ASP A 68 23.96 -27.78 -21.41
C ASP A 68 23.57 -26.50 -22.19
N LYS A 69 24.21 -26.27 -23.33
CA LYS A 69 24.18 -25.02 -24.13
C LYS A 69 22.97 -24.93 -25.07
N ARG A 70 21.76 -25.27 -24.62
CA ARG A 70 20.54 -25.14 -25.44
C ARG A 70 19.33 -24.66 -24.66
N ALA A 71 19.27 -23.35 -24.34
CA ALA A 71 18.01 -22.60 -24.24
C ALA A 71 18.24 -21.09 -24.01
N PRO A 72 17.92 -20.23 -25.00
CA PRO A 72 17.61 -18.84 -24.68
C PRO A 72 16.34 -18.38 -25.41
N VAL A 73 15.15 -18.73 -24.90
CA VAL A 73 13.89 -18.08 -25.36
C VAL A 73 12.81 -17.98 -24.25
N ALA A 74 12.82 -18.84 -23.24
CA ALA A 74 11.71 -18.91 -22.27
C ALA A 74 11.68 -17.76 -21.22
N SER A 75 12.83 -17.26 -20.77
CA SER A 75 12.87 -16.23 -19.71
C SER A 75 12.42 -14.84 -20.17
N ALA A 76 12.65 -14.48 -21.44
CA ALA A 76 12.18 -13.20 -21.99
C ALA A 76 10.65 -13.17 -22.19
N CYS A 77 10.02 -14.33 -22.39
CA CYS A 77 8.58 -14.44 -22.64
C CYS A 77 7.74 -14.31 -21.35
N LEU A 78 8.29 -14.75 -20.20
CA LEU A 78 7.63 -14.62 -18.90
C LEU A 78 7.70 -13.18 -18.35
N LEU A 79 8.82 -12.48 -18.55
CA LEU A 79 8.95 -11.06 -18.18
C LEU A 79 8.01 -10.15 -19.00
N ARG A 80 7.84 -10.42 -20.31
CA ARG A 80 6.86 -9.68 -21.15
C ARG A 80 5.41 -9.90 -20.72
N ARG A 81 5.04 -11.10 -20.26
CA ARG A 81 3.66 -11.39 -19.80
C ARG A 81 3.34 -10.75 -18.45
N TYR A 82 4.30 -10.65 -17.53
CA TYR A 82 4.10 -9.96 -16.24
C TYR A 82 3.90 -8.45 -16.40
N THR A 83 4.65 -7.81 -17.30
CA THR A 83 4.46 -6.38 -17.59
C THR A 83 3.16 -6.09 -18.33
N GLY A 84 2.67 -7.04 -19.16
CA GLY A 84 1.38 -6.91 -19.86
C GLY A 84 0.18 -7.01 -18.93
N LEU A 85 0.23 -7.89 -17.92
CA LEU A 85 -0.82 -8.03 -16.91
C LEU A 85 -0.92 -6.80 -15.99
N ARG A 86 0.20 -6.17 -15.60
CA ARG A 86 0.19 -4.88 -14.87
C ARG A 86 -0.38 -3.74 -15.72
N ARG A 87 -0.03 -3.66 -17.00
CA ARG A 87 -0.57 -2.63 -17.92
C ARG A 87 -2.08 -2.80 -18.14
N ASN A 88 -2.57 -4.02 -18.29
CA ASN A 88 -4.00 -4.28 -18.45
C ASN A 88 -4.79 -4.02 -17.16
N TRP A 89 -4.20 -4.22 -15.98
CA TRP A 89 -4.83 -3.89 -14.71
C TRP A 89 -4.95 -2.38 -14.49
N VAL A 90 -3.89 -1.62 -14.78
CA VAL A 90 -3.89 -0.15 -14.75
C VAL A 90 -4.82 0.43 -15.82
N ALA A 91 -4.85 -0.15 -17.02
CA ALA A 91 -5.77 0.28 -18.08
C ALA A 91 -7.24 -0.06 -17.78
N TRP A 92 -7.53 -1.17 -17.10
CA TRP A 92 -8.87 -1.51 -16.64
C TRP A 92 -9.30 -0.61 -15.46
N GLN A 93 -8.40 -0.29 -14.52
CA GLN A 93 -8.63 0.75 -13.51
C GLN A 93 -8.87 2.12 -14.16
N GLN A 94 -8.07 2.53 -15.16
CA GLN A 94 -8.24 3.79 -15.88
C GLN A 94 -9.53 3.83 -16.72
N SER A 95 -9.94 2.71 -17.31
CA SER A 95 -11.18 2.60 -18.09
C SER A 95 -12.44 2.60 -17.21
N VAL A 96 -12.35 2.14 -15.96
CA VAL A 96 -13.43 2.27 -14.96
C VAL A 96 -13.38 3.63 -14.25
N CYS A 97 -12.20 4.27 -14.19
CA CYS A 97 -11.98 5.63 -13.69
C CYS A 97 -12.25 6.73 -14.74
N SER A 98 -12.66 6.40 -15.96
CA SER A 98 -13.43 7.30 -16.82
C SER A 98 -14.88 7.44 -16.31
N ALA A 99 -15.04 7.41 -15.00
CA ALA A 99 -16.26 7.72 -14.29
C ALA A 99 -16.40 9.24 -14.35
N THR A 100 -17.54 9.68 -14.87
CA THR A 100 -18.02 11.06 -14.90
C THR A 100 -17.53 11.85 -13.70
N MET A 101 -16.87 12.99 -13.95
CA MET A 101 -16.48 13.94 -12.89
C MET A 101 -17.70 14.51 -12.15
N GLU A 102 -18.90 14.26 -12.65
CA GLU A 102 -20.20 14.61 -12.05
C GLU A 102 -20.51 13.78 -10.81
N TYR A 103 -21.24 14.38 -9.86
CA TYR A 103 -21.72 13.66 -8.68
C TYR A 103 -23.00 12.89 -9.01
N SER A 104 -23.05 11.63 -8.58
CA SER A 104 -24.28 10.85 -8.64
C SER A 104 -25.34 11.44 -7.72
N VAL A 105 -26.62 11.24 -8.06
CA VAL A 105 -27.75 11.65 -7.19
C VAL A 105 -27.57 11.10 -5.77
N ARG A 106 -27.12 9.85 -5.63
CA ARG A 106 -26.85 9.24 -4.32
C ARG A 106 -25.77 9.98 -3.52
N GLN A 107 -24.69 10.40 -4.16
CA GLN A 107 -23.63 11.19 -3.54
C GLN A 107 -24.18 12.53 -3.05
N ARG A 108 -24.92 13.24 -3.91
CA ARG A 108 -25.57 14.52 -3.55
C ARG A 108 -26.54 14.37 -2.38
N MET A 109 -27.39 13.34 -2.40
CA MET A 109 -28.31 13.06 -1.29
C MET A 109 -27.60 12.72 0.02
N SER A 110 -26.39 12.18 -0.04
CA SER A 110 -25.61 11.90 1.17
C SER A 110 -25.09 13.17 1.84
N LEU A 111 -24.82 14.24 1.06
CA LEU A 111 -24.39 15.54 1.58
C LEU A 111 -25.46 16.25 2.41
N VAL A 112 -26.75 15.94 2.17
CA VAL A 112 -27.90 16.46 2.93
C VAL A 112 -27.80 16.14 4.43
N LEU A 113 -27.05 15.09 4.81
CA LEU A 113 -26.92 14.69 6.21
C LEU A 113 -26.20 15.72 7.08
N GLU A 114 -25.29 16.49 6.51
CA GLU A 114 -24.51 17.51 7.23
C GLU A 114 -24.75 18.93 6.71
N ALA A 115 -25.34 19.08 5.52
CA ALA A 115 -25.68 20.38 4.98
C ALA A 115 -27.00 20.94 5.56
N ASP A 116 -27.03 22.23 5.87
CA ASP A 116 -28.22 22.95 6.35
C ASP A 116 -29.31 23.19 5.27
N SER A 117 -29.30 22.41 4.19
CA SER A 117 -30.20 22.57 3.03
C SER A 117 -31.09 21.36 2.83
N THR A 118 -32.25 21.56 2.21
CA THR A 118 -33.19 20.46 1.94
C THR A 118 -32.68 19.53 0.85
N ALA A 119 -33.16 18.28 0.86
CA ALA A 119 -32.79 17.27 -0.13
C ALA A 119 -33.17 17.71 -1.56
N GLU A 120 -34.31 18.37 -1.73
CA GLU A 120 -34.77 18.88 -3.02
C GLU A 120 -33.83 19.97 -3.56
N ALA A 121 -33.34 20.86 -2.68
CA ALA A 121 -32.39 21.90 -3.06
C ALA A 121 -31.07 21.28 -3.54
N ILE A 122 -30.43 20.44 -2.72
CA ILE A 122 -29.15 19.81 -3.08
C ILE A 122 -29.29 18.87 -4.28
N GLY A 123 -30.44 18.20 -4.43
CA GLY A 123 -30.72 17.33 -5.57
C GLY A 123 -30.83 18.09 -6.88
N ALA A 124 -31.42 19.30 -6.85
CA ALA A 124 -31.60 20.17 -8.00
C ALA A 124 -30.35 21.01 -8.34
N MET A 125 -29.41 21.18 -7.39
CA MET A 125 -28.16 21.92 -7.62
C MET A 125 -27.35 21.31 -8.77
N ARG A 126 -26.64 22.16 -9.52
CA ARG A 126 -25.70 21.69 -10.54
C ARG A 126 -24.41 21.21 -9.87
N ASP A 127 -23.69 20.28 -10.49
CA ASP A 127 -22.42 19.81 -9.91
C ASP A 127 -21.41 20.95 -9.71
N ALA A 128 -21.39 21.92 -10.64
CA ALA A 128 -20.55 23.10 -10.53
C ALA A 128 -20.89 24.03 -9.34
N GLU A 129 -22.07 23.88 -8.74
CA GLU A 129 -22.49 24.62 -7.54
C GLU A 129 -22.07 23.90 -6.26
N ILE A 130 -21.77 22.60 -6.32
CA ILE A 130 -21.23 21.82 -5.21
C ILE A 130 -19.70 21.88 -5.28
N ASP A 131 -19.18 23.10 -5.12
CA ASP A 131 -17.75 23.39 -5.19
C ASP A 131 -17.07 23.35 -3.81
N HIS A 132 -15.75 23.59 -3.78
CA HIS A 132 -14.98 23.68 -2.52
C HIS A 132 -15.58 24.69 -1.52
N ALA A 133 -16.09 25.83 -1.99
CA ALA A 133 -16.64 26.85 -1.12
C ALA A 133 -17.95 26.39 -0.49
N PHE A 134 -18.80 25.69 -1.25
CA PHE A 134 -20.00 25.04 -0.72
C PHE A 134 -19.67 24.02 0.37
N LEU A 135 -18.72 23.10 0.10
CA LEU A 135 -18.33 22.07 1.08
C LEU A 135 -17.80 22.69 2.37
N LEU A 136 -17.03 23.78 2.27
CA LEU A 136 -16.48 24.49 3.41
C LEU A 136 -17.56 25.26 4.19
N ALA A 137 -18.47 25.96 3.48
CA ALA A 137 -19.54 26.75 4.09
C ALA A 137 -20.53 25.89 4.88
N HIS A 138 -20.77 24.67 4.42
CA HIS A 138 -21.63 23.69 5.11
C HIS A 138 -20.86 22.76 6.06
N HIS A 139 -19.57 23.01 6.31
CA HIS A 139 -18.73 22.23 7.22
C HIS A 139 -18.81 20.71 7.00
N ILE A 140 -18.85 20.29 5.73
CA ILE A 140 -19.03 18.88 5.39
C ILE A 140 -17.79 18.08 5.79
N SER A 141 -17.99 17.04 6.59
CA SER A 141 -16.92 16.26 7.17
C SER A 141 -16.22 15.37 6.12
N PRO A 142 -14.89 15.18 6.23
CA PRO A 142 -14.14 14.25 5.40
C PRO A 142 -14.69 12.81 5.46
N THR A 143 -15.20 12.42 6.62
CA THR A 143 -15.80 11.09 6.85
C THR A 143 -17.05 10.91 6.01
N LEU A 144 -17.92 11.93 5.94
CA LEU A 144 -19.11 11.89 5.10
C LEU A 144 -18.76 11.84 3.62
N LEU A 145 -17.81 12.65 3.16
CA LEU A 145 -17.35 12.63 1.77
C LEU A 145 -16.85 11.24 1.35
N ARG A 146 -16.09 10.58 2.24
CA ARG A 146 -15.64 9.20 2.03
C ARG A 146 -16.79 8.19 2.07
N ALA A 147 -17.73 8.33 3.00
CA ALA A 147 -18.91 7.46 3.09
C ALA A 147 -19.83 7.58 1.86
N ALA A 148 -19.96 8.79 1.32
CA ALA A 148 -20.64 9.08 0.06
C ALA A 148 -19.91 8.52 -1.16
N LYS A 149 -18.66 8.04 -0.99
CA LYS A 149 -17.76 7.58 -2.06
C LYS A 149 -17.43 8.67 -3.07
N ILE A 150 -17.36 9.92 -2.62
CA ILE A 150 -16.86 11.02 -3.45
C ILE A 150 -15.34 10.90 -3.52
N THR A 151 -14.80 10.76 -4.73
CA THR A 151 -13.37 10.51 -4.93
C THR A 151 -12.55 11.82 -4.91
N PRO A 152 -11.24 11.78 -4.56
CA PRO A 152 -10.35 12.94 -4.64
C PRO A 152 -10.28 13.56 -6.05
N LEU A 153 -10.43 12.74 -7.09
CA LEU A 153 -10.48 13.21 -8.49
C LEU A 153 -11.74 14.04 -8.76
N GLN A 154 -12.89 13.61 -8.24
CA GLN A 154 -14.13 14.38 -8.32
C GLN A 154 -13.99 15.69 -7.53
N LEU A 155 -13.49 15.64 -6.29
CA LEU A 155 -13.26 16.86 -5.50
C LEU A 155 -12.37 17.86 -6.26
N LYS A 156 -11.30 17.38 -6.90
CA LYS A 156 -10.41 18.21 -7.71
C LYS A 156 -11.13 18.86 -8.90
N ALA A 157 -12.02 18.13 -9.56
CA ALA A 157 -12.85 18.68 -10.64
C ALA A 157 -13.79 19.79 -10.14
N HIS A 158 -14.25 19.69 -8.89
CA HIS A 158 -15.15 20.66 -8.24
C HIS A 158 -14.45 21.70 -7.36
N GLY A 159 -13.15 21.92 -7.57
CA GLY A 159 -12.47 23.12 -7.06
C GLY A 159 -11.45 22.92 -5.93
N THR A 160 -11.29 21.71 -5.38
CA THR A 160 -10.15 21.38 -4.49
C THR A 160 -8.90 21.17 -5.36
N LYS A 161 -8.32 22.23 -5.91
CA LYS A 161 -7.23 22.11 -6.91
C LYS A 161 -5.88 21.68 -6.32
N SER A 162 -5.68 21.86 -5.02
CA SER A 162 -4.42 21.61 -4.30
C SER A 162 -4.63 20.74 -3.06
N ALA A 163 -3.55 20.15 -2.55
CA ALA A 163 -3.54 19.41 -1.29
C ALA A 163 -3.93 20.31 -0.10
N ALA A 164 -3.47 21.56 -0.07
CA ALA A 164 -3.88 22.55 0.93
C ALA A 164 -5.39 22.74 1.01
N LYS A 165 -6.09 22.83 -0.13
CA LYS A 165 -7.56 22.90 -0.14
C LYS A 165 -8.22 21.61 0.38
N LEU A 166 -7.58 20.47 0.18
CA LEU A 166 -8.04 19.22 0.77
C LEU A 166 -7.89 19.25 2.31
N ALA A 167 -6.78 19.80 2.81
CA ALA A 167 -6.57 20.00 4.24
C ALA A 167 -7.57 21.01 4.85
N GLU A 168 -7.93 22.08 4.14
CA GLU A 168 -8.97 23.03 4.55
C GLU A 168 -10.34 22.36 4.77
N LEU A 169 -10.68 21.32 4.00
CA LEU A 169 -11.89 20.52 4.21
C LEU A 169 -11.79 19.57 5.42
N GLY A 170 -10.67 19.57 6.14
CA GLY A 170 -10.43 18.74 7.31
C GLY A 170 -9.81 17.37 7.02
N PHE A 171 -9.44 17.08 5.77
CA PHE A 171 -8.65 15.89 5.50
C PHE A 171 -7.28 16.02 6.15
N GLY A 172 -6.68 14.89 6.51
CA GLY A 172 -5.43 14.85 7.24
C GLY A 172 -4.71 13.53 7.03
N PRO A 173 -3.56 13.32 7.68
CA PRO A 173 -2.70 12.15 7.45
C PRO A 173 -3.41 10.83 7.71
N LEU A 174 -4.33 10.80 8.70
CA LEU A 174 -5.15 9.62 9.01
C LEU A 174 -6.00 9.15 7.83
N HIS A 175 -6.46 10.07 6.98
CA HIS A 175 -7.27 9.75 5.81
C HIS A 175 -6.45 9.11 4.69
N LEU A 176 -5.13 9.34 4.67
CA LEU A 176 -4.21 8.73 3.72
C LEU A 176 -3.88 7.26 4.07
N LEU A 177 -4.25 6.78 5.26
CA LEU A 177 -4.04 5.37 5.63
C LEU A 177 -4.88 4.40 4.81
N ASP A 178 -5.96 4.86 4.20
CA ASP A 178 -6.74 4.05 3.24
C ASP A 178 -6.03 4.02 1.88
N GLU A 179 -5.56 2.83 1.52
CA GLU A 179 -4.80 2.58 0.28
C GLU A 179 -5.53 3.03 -0.99
N ALA A 180 -6.85 2.83 -1.04
CA ALA A 180 -7.63 3.16 -2.23
C ALA A 180 -7.79 4.68 -2.34
N TRP A 181 -8.02 5.34 -1.20
CA TRP A 181 -8.11 6.80 -1.12
C TRP A 181 -6.76 7.46 -1.44
N CYS A 182 -5.68 6.97 -0.83
CA CYS A 182 -4.33 7.48 -1.04
C CYS A 182 -3.91 7.39 -2.51
N ALA A 183 -4.15 6.26 -3.18
CA ALA A 183 -3.84 6.10 -4.59
C ALA A 183 -4.58 7.12 -5.47
N GLN A 184 -5.84 7.43 -5.15
CA GLN A 184 -6.61 8.45 -5.87
C GLN A 184 -6.13 9.86 -5.54
N CYS A 185 -5.75 10.15 -4.30
CA CYS A 185 -5.11 11.41 -3.92
C CYS A 185 -3.79 11.61 -4.68
N VAL A 186 -2.94 10.58 -4.76
CA VAL A 186 -1.67 10.64 -5.52
C VAL A 186 -1.94 10.89 -6.99
N ALA A 187 -2.95 10.24 -7.58
CA ALA A 187 -3.35 10.50 -8.97
C ALA A 187 -3.90 11.92 -9.18
N ALA A 188 -4.62 12.47 -8.20
CA ALA A 188 -5.23 13.80 -8.28
C ALA A 188 -4.22 14.92 -8.04
N TYR A 189 -3.44 14.85 -6.96
CA TYR A 189 -2.61 15.96 -6.45
C TYR A 189 -1.12 15.75 -6.66
N GLY A 190 -0.68 14.51 -6.91
CA GLY A 190 0.72 14.12 -6.91
C GLY A 190 1.23 13.84 -5.51
N ALA A 191 2.12 12.84 -5.40
CA ALA A 191 2.77 12.48 -4.15
C ALA A 191 3.53 13.64 -3.44
N PRO A 192 4.37 14.46 -4.13
CA PRO A 192 5.14 15.49 -3.42
C PRO A 192 4.25 16.54 -2.75
N ASN A 193 3.21 17.02 -3.44
CA ASN A 193 2.29 18.01 -2.89
C ASN A 193 1.50 17.48 -1.68
N LEU A 194 1.21 16.17 -1.63
CA LEU A 194 0.57 15.56 -0.47
C LEU A 194 1.53 15.44 0.72
N LEU A 195 2.81 15.21 0.46
CA LEU A 195 3.81 15.15 1.52
C LEU A 195 4.06 16.52 2.13
N ASP A 196 4.19 17.56 1.29
CA ASP A 196 4.40 18.92 1.77
C ASP A 196 3.25 19.39 2.68
N GLU A 197 2.02 18.94 2.41
CA GLU A 197 0.84 19.33 3.19
C GLU A 197 0.58 18.43 4.41
N PHE A 198 0.73 17.10 4.26
CA PHE A 198 0.31 16.14 5.30
C PHE A 198 1.47 15.56 6.11
N LEU A 199 2.73 15.88 5.79
CA LEU A 199 3.90 15.46 6.55
C LEU A 199 4.63 16.70 7.08
N VAL A 200 3.95 17.47 7.93
CA VAL A 200 4.48 18.72 8.51
C VAL A 200 5.04 18.47 9.90
N THR A 201 4.33 17.68 10.72
CA THR A 201 4.72 17.46 12.12
C THR A 201 5.31 16.07 12.36
N PRO A 202 6.12 15.88 13.42
CA PRO A 202 6.62 14.55 13.80
C PRO A 202 5.50 13.55 14.11
N ASN A 203 4.36 14.02 14.60
CA ASN A 203 3.20 13.17 14.89
C ASN A 203 2.59 12.61 13.59
N ASP A 204 2.59 13.38 12.51
CA ASP A 204 2.10 12.92 11.21
C ASP A 204 2.99 11.80 10.67
N ALA A 205 4.31 11.91 10.88
CA ALA A 205 5.27 10.86 10.54
C ALA A 205 4.98 9.56 11.31
N VAL A 206 4.62 9.65 12.59
CA VAL A 206 4.21 8.50 13.43
C VAL A 206 2.91 7.87 12.93
N VAL A 207 1.91 8.68 12.56
CA VAL A 207 0.63 8.20 12.04
C VAL A 207 0.81 7.48 10.72
N LEU A 208 1.65 8.02 9.83
CA LEU A 208 1.90 7.42 8.52
C LEU A 208 2.83 6.22 8.60
N ALA A 209 3.68 6.11 9.63
CA ALA A 209 4.62 5.01 9.81
C ALA A 209 3.98 3.62 9.63
N ALA A 210 4.75 2.69 9.05
CA ALA A 210 4.36 1.32 8.73
C ALA A 210 3.08 1.12 7.91
N SER A 211 2.44 2.20 7.44
CA SER A 211 1.32 2.12 6.51
C SER A 211 1.81 1.84 5.09
N SER A 212 0.94 1.22 4.30
CA SER A 212 1.15 1.07 2.85
C SER A 212 1.12 2.41 2.11
N ALA A 213 0.55 3.46 2.71
CA ALA A 213 0.52 4.81 2.15
C ALA A 213 1.94 5.36 1.90
N ILE A 214 2.90 5.09 2.79
CA ILE A 214 4.30 5.49 2.64
C ILE A 214 4.89 4.99 1.32
N THR A 215 4.61 3.74 0.97
CA THR A 215 5.12 3.14 -0.28
C THR A 215 4.48 3.75 -1.52
N GLN A 216 3.22 4.21 -1.43
CA GLN A 216 2.53 4.89 -2.52
C GLN A 216 3.00 6.33 -2.68
N LEU A 217 3.30 7.00 -1.57
CA LEU A 217 3.85 8.37 -1.55
C LEU A 217 5.35 8.40 -1.90
N GLY A 218 6.02 7.25 -1.92
CA GLY A 218 7.45 7.15 -2.24
C GLY A 218 8.37 7.64 -1.13
N VAL A 219 7.90 7.60 0.12
CA VAL A 219 8.67 8.02 1.30
C VAL A 219 9.47 6.86 1.85
N ASN A 220 10.71 7.12 2.24
CA ASN A 220 11.56 6.13 2.92
C ASN A 220 11.57 6.38 4.43
N LEU A 221 11.91 5.35 5.22
CA LEU A 221 12.06 5.46 6.67
C LEU A 221 13.02 6.60 7.08
N GLY A 222 14.08 6.84 6.31
CA GLY A 222 15.02 7.93 6.57
C GLY A 222 14.36 9.31 6.52
N ILE A 223 13.40 9.55 5.62
CA ILE A 223 12.67 10.83 5.54
C ILE A 223 11.75 10.99 6.76
N LEU A 224 11.07 9.92 7.18
CA LEU A 224 10.22 9.97 8.38
C LEU A 224 11.04 10.30 9.63
N LEU A 225 12.23 9.71 9.75
CA LEU A 225 13.14 9.99 10.86
C LEU A 225 13.71 11.40 10.79
N LEU A 226 13.98 11.91 9.58
CA LEU A 226 14.40 13.30 9.40
C LEU A 226 13.31 14.28 9.88
N MET A 227 12.03 13.98 9.62
CA MET A 227 10.90 14.76 10.15
C MET A 227 10.77 14.66 11.68
N CYS A 228 11.37 13.66 12.30
CA CYS A 228 11.46 13.51 13.75
C CYS A 228 12.77 14.05 14.34
N SER A 229 13.48 14.93 13.62
CA SER A 229 14.69 15.61 14.14
C SER A 229 14.40 16.24 15.50
N GLU A 230 15.32 16.06 16.46
CA GLU A 230 15.21 16.57 17.83
C GLU A 230 14.00 16.05 18.64
N ASN A 231 13.23 15.09 18.12
CA ASN A 231 12.08 14.49 18.81
C ASN A 231 12.27 12.97 18.98
N PRO A 232 13.02 12.55 20.03
CA PRO A 232 13.33 11.13 20.24
C PRO A 232 12.08 10.31 20.58
N CYS A 233 11.05 10.91 21.17
CA CYS A 233 9.79 10.23 21.46
C CYS A 233 9.09 9.80 20.17
N ALA A 234 8.88 10.72 19.23
CA ALA A 234 8.25 10.43 17.95
C ALA A 234 9.11 9.44 17.13
N ALA A 235 10.43 9.64 17.08
CA ALA A 235 11.34 8.76 16.36
C ALA A 235 11.30 7.32 16.92
N ARG A 236 11.21 7.16 18.24
CA ARG A 236 11.07 5.85 18.89
C ARG A 236 9.76 5.16 18.48
N GLU A 237 8.64 5.87 18.46
CA GLU A 237 7.36 5.32 18.04
C GLU A 237 7.35 4.94 16.55
N VAL A 238 7.99 5.73 15.69
CA VAL A 238 8.21 5.34 14.27
C VAL A 238 9.01 4.04 14.22
N LEU A 239 10.16 3.97 14.90
CA LEU A 239 11.03 2.79 14.90
C LEU A 239 10.38 1.56 15.52
N ALA A 240 9.47 1.71 16.48
CA ALA A 240 8.74 0.60 17.10
C ALA A 240 7.85 -0.14 16.10
N GLN A 241 7.39 0.55 15.04
CA GLN A 241 6.54 -0.03 14.00
C GLN A 241 7.36 -0.76 12.92
N TYR A 242 8.67 -0.50 12.84
CA TYR A 242 9.57 -1.15 11.88
C TYR A 242 10.42 -2.23 12.55
N LYS A 243 10.63 -3.35 11.86
CA LYS A 243 11.50 -4.42 12.34
C LYS A 243 12.98 -4.16 12.06
N HIS A 244 13.31 -3.36 11.06
CA HIS A 244 14.68 -3.16 10.60
C HIS A 244 14.88 -1.71 10.18
N VAL A 245 16.09 -1.17 10.42
CA VAL A 245 16.44 0.22 10.12
C VAL A 245 17.35 0.27 8.91
N ARG A 246 16.99 -0.47 7.86
CA ARG A 246 17.81 -0.60 6.65
C ARG A 246 17.78 0.68 5.84
N ASN A 247 18.93 1.04 5.27
CA ASN A 247 19.11 2.19 4.38
C ASN A 247 18.82 3.55 5.04
N VAL A 248 18.92 3.63 6.37
CA VAL A 248 18.88 4.90 7.09
C VAL A 248 20.32 5.29 7.42
N PRO A 249 20.74 6.52 7.09
CA PRO A 249 22.04 7.03 7.51
C PRO A 249 22.15 7.06 9.05
N PRO A 250 23.31 6.68 9.63
CA PRO A 250 23.50 6.73 11.07
C PRO A 250 23.42 8.16 11.63
N GLU A 251 23.75 9.17 10.81
CA GLU A 251 23.62 10.59 11.14
C GLU A 251 22.16 10.98 11.42
N THR A 252 21.21 10.50 10.61
CA THR A 252 19.78 10.76 10.83
C THR A 252 19.30 10.20 12.18
N LEU A 253 19.83 9.04 12.61
CA LEU A 253 19.52 8.51 13.94
C LEU A 253 20.09 9.39 15.06
N LEU A 254 21.27 9.95 14.87
CA LEU A 254 21.87 10.89 15.85
C LEU A 254 21.06 12.20 15.92
N GLU A 255 20.61 12.72 14.78
CA GLU A 255 19.81 13.96 14.65
C GLU A 255 18.44 13.85 15.32
N THR A 256 17.82 12.66 15.32
CA THR A 256 16.57 12.44 16.07
C THR A 256 16.74 12.54 17.59
N GLY A 257 17.99 12.53 18.09
CA GLY A 257 18.29 12.54 19.52
C GLY A 257 18.12 11.17 20.19
N LEU A 258 17.91 10.10 19.42
CA LEU A 258 17.82 8.74 19.95
C LEU A 258 19.15 8.31 20.59
N ARG A 259 19.05 7.54 21.66
CA ARG A 259 20.19 6.95 22.38
C ARG A 259 20.00 5.45 22.55
N ALA A 260 21.06 4.75 22.93
CA ALA A 260 21.05 3.29 23.14
C ALA A 260 19.97 2.86 24.13
N LYS A 261 19.70 3.66 25.17
CA LYS A 261 18.62 3.42 26.14
C LYS A 261 17.22 3.35 25.52
N ASP A 262 16.99 4.04 24.40
CA ASP A 262 15.70 4.08 23.71
C ASP A 262 15.61 2.99 22.63
N LEU A 263 16.76 2.61 22.06
CA LEU A 263 16.87 1.60 21.00
C LEU A 263 16.91 0.15 21.54
N GLN A 264 17.53 -0.07 22.70
CA GLN A 264 17.61 -1.40 23.33
C GLN A 264 16.24 -2.01 23.66
N PRO A 265 15.25 -1.27 24.22
CA PRO A 265 13.90 -1.79 24.46
C PRO A 265 13.18 -2.23 23.19
N LEU A 266 13.51 -1.63 22.04
CA LEU A 266 12.95 -2.00 20.74
C LEU A 266 13.65 -3.24 20.13
N GLY A 267 14.66 -3.79 20.81
CA GLY A 267 15.43 -4.95 20.33
C GLY A 267 16.52 -4.61 19.32
N TYR A 268 16.96 -3.35 19.26
CA TYR A 268 18.11 -2.96 18.47
C TYR A 268 19.40 -3.10 19.28
N THR A 269 20.26 -4.02 18.85
CA THR A 269 21.62 -4.19 19.39
C THR A 269 22.63 -3.39 18.59
N LYS A 270 23.84 -3.21 19.16
CA LYS A 270 24.96 -2.51 18.52
C LYS A 270 25.31 -3.13 17.17
N GLU A 271 25.36 -4.45 17.11
CA GLU A 271 25.71 -5.23 15.92
C GLU A 271 24.65 -5.02 14.83
N ARG A 272 23.37 -5.07 15.20
CA ARG A 272 22.26 -4.91 14.27
C ARG A 272 22.22 -3.51 13.67
N ILE A 273 22.41 -2.46 14.48
CA ILE A 273 22.46 -1.08 13.96
C ILE A 273 23.67 -0.91 13.03
N ARG A 274 24.83 -1.48 13.39
CA ARG A 274 26.02 -1.48 12.53
C ARG A 274 25.74 -2.14 11.19
N GLU A 275 25.07 -3.29 11.18
CA GLU A 275 24.71 -4.00 9.95
C GLU A 275 23.69 -3.23 9.09
N ASP A 276 22.64 -2.69 9.71
CA ASP A 276 21.52 -2.05 9.00
C ASP A 276 21.88 -0.64 8.47
N THR A 277 22.69 0.13 9.21
CA THR A 277 23.03 1.54 8.89
C THR A 277 24.46 1.74 8.42
N ARG A 278 25.34 0.74 8.58
CA ARG A 278 26.79 0.85 8.35
C ARG A 278 27.47 1.93 9.18
N ALA A 279 26.96 2.17 10.40
CA ALA A 279 27.54 3.11 11.34
C ALA A 279 28.99 2.78 11.70
N THR A 280 29.83 3.82 11.77
CA THR A 280 31.21 3.73 12.28
C THR A 280 31.22 3.54 13.80
N ASP A 281 32.34 3.05 14.35
CA ASP A 281 32.48 2.86 15.80
C ASP A 281 32.30 4.17 16.60
N ALA A 282 32.76 5.30 16.04
CA ALA A 282 32.57 6.61 16.64
C ALA A 282 31.08 7.00 16.73
N GLN A 283 30.32 6.80 15.66
CA GLN A 283 28.87 7.07 15.64
C GLN A 283 28.10 6.16 16.59
N LEU A 284 28.49 4.89 16.70
CA LEU A 284 27.90 3.95 17.66
C LEU A 284 28.18 4.38 19.11
N SER A 285 29.39 4.87 19.39
CA SER A 285 29.73 5.43 20.70
C SER A 285 28.91 6.69 21.00
N MET A 286 28.68 7.56 20.01
CA MET A 286 27.81 8.75 20.16
C MET A 286 26.34 8.39 20.42
N LEU A 287 25.85 7.27 19.86
CA LEU A 287 24.53 6.73 20.18
C LEU A 287 24.48 6.13 21.60
N GLY A 288 25.63 5.82 22.21
CA GLY A 288 25.76 5.26 23.55
C GLY A 288 25.85 3.73 23.61
N PHE A 289 26.32 3.08 22.53
CA PHE A 289 26.57 1.63 22.45
C PHE A 289 28.04 1.25 22.65
#